data_AF-A0A9P0LZI2-F1
#
_entry.id   AF-A0A9P0LZI2-F1
#
_cell.length_a   1.000
_cell.length_b   1.000
_cell.length_c   1.000
_cell.angle_alpha   90.00
_cell.angle_beta   90.00
_cell.angle_gamma   90.00
#
_symmetry.space_group_name_H-M   'P 1'
#
loop_
_entity.id
_entity.type
_entity.pdbx_description
1 polymer ?
#
loop_
_entity_poly.entity_id
_entity_poly.type
_entity_poly.pdbx_seq_one_letter_code
_entity_poly.pdbx_strand_id
1 'polypeptide(L)'
;MSSIVAIIYIHCFYGTILATESEDIPYSLFSSKWINTDDSHKRTLLLFMVFSKKQITIKLVGGTLTMSLPLFVQIMRTAYAYFNVLQSVE
;
A
#
# COMPACT_ATOMS: atom_id res chain seq x y z
N MET A 1 8.51 -5.84 23.21
CA MET A 1 7.33 -5.12 22.68
C MET A 1 7.71 -3.99 21.72
N SER A 2 8.65 -3.09 22.06
CA SER A 2 9.03 -1.96 21.18
C SER A 2 9.52 -2.36 19.77
N SER A 3 10.32 -3.42 19.64
CA SER A 3 10.85 -3.88 18.34
C SER A 3 9.75 -4.36 17.37
N ILE A 4 8.72 -5.06 17.86
CA ILE A 4 7.61 -5.55 17.03
C ILE A 4 6.77 -4.39 16.50
N VAL A 5 6.52 -3.38 17.33
CA VAL A 5 5.79 -2.16 16.93
C VAL A 5 6.54 -1.43 15.81
N ALA A 6 7.86 -1.30 15.94
CA ALA A 6 8.69 -0.65 14.92
C ALA A 6 8.66 -1.39 13.57
N ILE A 7 8.72 -2.73 13.57
CA ILE A 7 8.67 -3.54 12.35
C ILE A 7 7.32 -3.36 11.63
N ILE A 8 6.21 -3.42 12.38
CA ILE A 8 4.86 -3.24 11.82
C ILE A 8 4.71 -1.82 11.28
N TYR A 9 5.17 -0.81 12.02
CA TYR A 9 5.13 0.58 11.58
C TYR A 9 5.87 0.80 10.26
N ILE A 10 7.12 0.32 10.16
CA ILE A 10 7.94 0.47 8.95
C ILE A 10 7.27 -0.21 7.74
N HIS A 11 6.78 -1.44 7.89
CA HIS A 11 6.11 -2.14 6.78
C HIS A 11 4.84 -1.42 6.33
N CYS A 12 4.07 -0.92 7.30
CA CYS A 12 2.84 -0.20 7.07
C CYS A 12 3.07 1.16 6.39
N PHE A 13 4.15 1.84 6.77
CA PHE A 13 4.57 3.12 6.21
C PHE A 13 5.03 2.97 4.76
N TYR A 14 5.96 2.03 4.51
CA TYR A 14 6.41 1.74 3.15
C TYR A 14 5.28 1.21 2.27
N GLY A 15 4.39 0.34 2.79
CA GLY A 15 3.23 -0.15 2.07
C GLY A 15 2.28 0.96 1.63
N THR A 16 2.12 2.00 2.45
CA THR A 16 1.30 3.17 2.12
C THR A 16 1.96 4.01 1.02
N ILE A 17 3.27 4.29 1.15
CA ILE A 17 4.02 5.05 0.13
C ILE A 17 3.97 4.30 -1.21
N LEU A 18 4.29 3.01 -1.22
CA LEU A 18 4.28 2.19 -2.43
C LEU A 18 2.91 2.19 -3.12
N ALA A 19 1.82 2.14 -2.33
CA ALA A 19 0.46 2.21 -2.88
C ALA A 19 0.17 3.56 -3.54
N THR A 20 0.51 4.67 -2.88
CA THR A 20 0.32 6.03 -3.40
C THR A 20 1.14 6.28 -4.65
N GLU A 21 2.44 5.96 -4.61
CA GLU A 21 3.34 6.16 -5.75
C GLU A 21 2.91 5.30 -6.95
N SER A 22 2.38 4.09 -6.71
CA SER A 22 1.89 3.22 -7.80
C SER A 22 0.71 3.81 -8.57
N GLU A 23 -0.07 4.71 -7.95
CA GLU A 23 -1.22 5.38 -8.56
C GLU A 23 -0.80 6.52 -9.49
N ASP A 24 0.35 7.14 -9.27
CA ASP A 24 0.88 8.25 -10.09
C ASP A 24 1.62 7.78 -11.36
N ILE A 25 2.18 6.56 -11.34
CA ILE A 25 2.87 5.92 -12.49
C ILE A 25 2.04 5.93 -13.79
N PRO A 26 0.75 5.52 -13.82
CA PRO A 26 -0.03 5.55 -15.06
C PRO A 26 -0.28 6.98 -15.57
N TYR A 27 -0.39 7.97 -14.68
CA TYR A 27 -0.60 9.36 -15.06
C TYR A 27 0.67 9.97 -15.69
N SER A 28 1.82 9.73 -15.10
CA SER A 28 3.11 10.16 -15.67
C SER A 28 3.43 9.48 -17.01
N LEU A 29 3.09 8.19 -17.17
CA LEU A 29 3.19 7.48 -18.44
C LEU A 29 2.26 8.08 -19.51
N PHE A 30 1.03 8.43 -19.14
CA PHE A 30 0.08 9.08 -20.05
C PHE A 30 0.53 10.48 -20.49
N SER A 31 1.14 11.24 -19.57
CA SER A 31 1.70 12.57 -19.86
C SER A 31 3.02 12.54 -20.65
N SER A 32 3.59 11.36 -20.92
CA SER A 32 4.78 11.21 -21.74
C SER A 32 4.48 11.52 -23.22
N LYS A 33 5.50 11.85 -24.02
CA LYS A 33 5.35 12.06 -25.49
C LYS A 33 5.19 10.73 -26.24
N TRP A 34 4.19 9.92 -25.89
CA TRP A 34 3.96 8.58 -26.46
C TRP A 34 3.34 8.59 -27.87
N ILE A 35 2.83 9.74 -28.33
CA ILE A 35 2.14 9.87 -29.62
C ILE A 35 3.08 9.71 -30.82
N ASN A 36 4.33 10.16 -30.70
CA ASN A 36 5.35 10.18 -31.77
C ASN A 36 6.28 8.96 -31.74
N THR A 37 6.04 7.98 -30.87
CA THR A 37 6.89 6.79 -30.73
C THR A 37 6.39 5.65 -31.61
N ASP A 38 7.31 4.74 -31.96
CA ASP A 38 7.05 3.50 -32.70
C ASP A 38 5.86 2.68 -32.14
N ASP A 39 5.14 1.98 -33.01
CA ASP A 39 3.96 1.18 -32.67
C ASP A 39 4.27 0.06 -31.64
N SER A 40 5.49 -0.47 -31.67
CA SER A 40 5.95 -1.47 -30.70
C SER A 40 6.10 -0.89 -29.28
N HIS A 41 6.54 0.37 -29.18
CA HIS A 41 6.62 1.09 -27.91
C HIS A 41 5.22 1.45 -27.40
N LYS A 42 4.29 1.86 -28.26
CA LYS A 42 2.90 2.15 -27.87
C LYS A 42 2.22 0.95 -27.24
N ARG A 43 2.38 -0.24 -27.81
CA ARG A 43 1.87 -1.50 -27.23
C ARG A 43 2.46 -1.80 -25.86
N THR A 44 3.77 -1.63 -25.72
CA THR A 44 4.47 -1.86 -24.44
C THR A 44 3.98 -0.88 -23.37
N LEU A 45 3.79 0.39 -23.74
CA LEU A 45 3.33 1.44 -22.84
C LEU A 45 1.88 1.22 -22.40
N LEU A 46 0.99 0.78 -23.32
CA LEU A 46 -0.38 0.38 -23.00
C LEU A 46 -0.42 -0.82 -22.05
N LEU A 47 0.40 -1.85 -22.28
CA LEU A 47 0.54 -2.97 -21.38
C LEU A 47 0.98 -2.49 -19.99
N PHE A 48 2.01 -1.65 -19.92
CA PHE A 48 2.51 -1.11 -18.67
C PHE A 48 1.46 -0.27 -17.93
N MET A 49 0.66 0.53 -18.65
CA MET A 49 -0.43 1.31 -18.08
C MET A 49 -1.56 0.43 -17.53
N VAL A 50 -1.90 -0.68 -18.22
CA VAL A 50 -2.88 -1.67 -17.74
C VAL A 50 -2.35 -2.44 -16.53
N PHE A 51 -1.06 -2.79 -16.52
CA PHE A 51 -0.41 -3.43 -15.38
C PHE A 51 -0.36 -2.51 -14.16
N SER A 52 0.01 -1.24 -14.36
CA SER A 52 0.13 -0.25 -13.30
C SER A 52 -1.21 0.27 -12.79
N LYS A 53 -2.32 0.10 -13.54
CA LYS A 53 -3.69 0.36 -13.07
C LYS A 53 -4.08 -0.53 -11.89
N LYS A 54 -3.44 -1.69 -11.73
CA LYS A 54 -3.67 -2.55 -10.58
C LYS A 54 -2.83 -2.02 -9.43
N GLN A 55 -3.43 -1.16 -8.61
CA GLN A 55 -2.84 -0.57 -7.42
C GLN A 55 -2.05 -1.66 -6.67
N ILE A 56 -0.75 -1.43 -6.46
CA ILE A 56 0.13 -2.39 -5.77
C ILE A 56 -0.18 -2.27 -4.28
N THR A 57 -1.33 -2.76 -3.87
CA THR A 57 -1.69 -2.84 -2.46
C THR A 57 -1.06 -4.10 -1.89
N ILE A 58 -0.12 -3.95 -0.96
CA ILE A 58 0.40 -5.08 -0.19
C ILE A 58 -0.75 -5.58 0.70
N LYS A 59 -1.40 -6.66 0.26
CA LYS A 59 -2.51 -7.29 0.99
C LYS A 59 -1.97 -8.41 1.87
N LEU A 60 -2.11 -8.27 3.18
CA LEU A 60 -1.97 -9.36 4.15
C LEU A 60 -3.25 -10.20 4.19
N VAL A 61 -3.09 -11.47 4.61
CA VAL A 61 -4.17 -12.44 4.83
C VAL A 61 -5.09 -12.54 3.62
N GLY A 62 -4.61 -13.14 2.53
CA GLY A 62 -5.45 -13.53 1.38
C GLY A 62 -6.19 -12.39 0.67
N GLY A 63 -5.92 -11.12 0.98
CA GLY A 63 -6.60 -9.98 0.37
C GLY A 63 -7.35 -9.06 1.33
N THR A 64 -7.51 -9.47 2.59
CA THR A 64 -8.46 -8.84 3.53
C THR A 64 -7.88 -7.65 4.29
N LEU A 65 -6.56 -7.58 4.44
CA LEU A 65 -5.88 -6.52 5.18
C LEU A 65 -4.90 -5.77 4.27
N THR A 66 -5.20 -4.53 3.92
CA THR A 66 -4.29 -3.66 3.14
C THR A 66 -3.28 -2.97 4.06
N MET A 67 -1.98 -3.31 3.98
CA MET A 67 -0.94 -2.65 4.79
C MET A 67 -0.96 -1.13 4.58
N SER A 68 -1.61 -0.44 5.51
CA SER A 68 -1.90 0.98 5.42
C SER A 68 -1.89 1.56 6.83
N LEU A 69 -1.36 2.77 6.99
CA LEU A 69 -1.24 3.44 8.29
C LEU A 69 -2.51 3.33 9.19
N PRO A 70 -3.74 3.39 8.63
CA PRO A 70 -4.97 3.14 9.38
C PRO A 70 -5.03 1.77 10.07
N LEU A 71 -4.56 0.69 9.43
CA LEU A 71 -4.52 -0.63 10.05
C LEU A 71 -3.57 -0.68 11.24
N PHE A 72 -2.41 -0.01 11.15
CA PHE A 72 -1.49 0.08 12.29
C PHE A 72 -2.15 0.76 13.50
N VAL A 73 -2.84 1.87 13.28
CA VAL A 73 -3.59 2.57 14.33
C VAL A 73 -4.69 1.67 14.90
N GLN A 74 -5.39 0.93 14.03
CA GLN A 74 -6.43 -0.01 14.47
C GLN A 74 -5.84 -1.09 15.39
N ILE A 75 -4.72 -1.72 15.00
CA ILE A 75 -4.02 -2.73 15.82
C ILE A 75 -3.61 -2.16 17.17
N MET A 76 -3.07 -0.94 17.22
CA MET A 76 -2.68 -0.29 18.48
C MET A 76 -3.89 -0.02 19.37
N ARG A 77 -5.02 0.44 18.80
CA ARG A 77 -6.25 0.65 19.56
C ARG A 77 -6.80 -0.65 20.13
N THR A 78 -6.82 -1.74 19.36
CA THR A 78 -7.27 -3.03 19.89
C THR A 78 -6.36 -3.52 20.99
N ALA A 79 -5.04 -3.43 20.82
CA ALA A 79 -4.08 -3.82 21.86
C ALA A 79 -4.29 -3.04 23.17
N TYR A 80 -4.49 -1.72 23.07
CA TYR A 80 -4.77 -0.87 24.24
C TYR A 80 -6.14 -1.17 24.86
N ALA A 81 -7.17 -1.41 24.04
CA ALA A 81 -8.49 -1.80 24.54
C ALA A 81 -8.43 -3.12 25.30
N TYR A 82 -7.73 -4.13 24.76
CA TYR A 82 -7.49 -5.40 25.45
C TYR A 82 -6.76 -5.22 26.78
N PHE A 83 -5.73 -4.37 26.81
CA PHE A 83 -5.00 -4.05 28.03
C PHE A 83 -5.92 -3.41 29.08
N ASN A 84 -6.74 -2.42 28.69
CA ASN A 84 -7.70 -1.78 29.59
C ASN A 84 -8.75 -2.76 30.12
N VAL A 85 -9.25 -3.66 29.28
CA VAL A 85 -10.22 -4.70 29.71
C VAL A 85 -9.59 -5.65 30.71
N LEU A 86 -8.34 -6.07 30.51
CA LEU A 86 -7.63 -6.92 31.47
C LEU A 86 -7.40 -6.20 32.80
N GLN A 87 -7.04 -4.91 32.75
CA GLN A 87 -6.80 -4.10 33.92
C GLN A 87 -8.09 -3.77 34.70
N SER A 88 -9.26 -3.76 34.06
CA SER A 88 -10.54 -3.52 34.73
C SER A 88 -11.21 -4.79 35.27
N VAL A 89 -10.70 -5.96 34.89
CA VAL A 89 -11.14 -7.27 35.39
C VAL A 89 -10.34 -7.73 36.60
N GLU A 90 -9.18 -7.11 36.85
CA GLU A 90 -8.42 -7.18 38.11
C GLU A 90 -8.94 -6.15 39.12
#